data_AF-A0A7U4DM86-F1
#
_entry.id   AF-A0A7U4DM86-F1
#
_cell.length_a   1.000
_cell.length_b   1.000
_cell.length_c   1.000
_cell.angle_alpha   90.00
_cell.angle_beta   90.00
_cell.angle_gamma   90.00
#
_symmetry.space_group_name_H-M   'P 1'
#
loop_
_entity.id
_entity.type
_entity.pdbx_description
1 polymer ?
#
loop_
_entity_poly.entity_id
_entity_poly.type
_entity_poly.pdbx_seq_one_letter_code
_entity_poly.pdbx_strand_id
1 'polypeptide(L)'
;MRGSKNFLFWNSQAITVKSNVLFKVAIYFFYAVPLVFVSYLYLMALHAQQTFFTPVILEPIITIMFVIAMLNPFFAVLTKAAVNDLESKKHVKLSYMTLWMVAVSQLLIGNLFASAILLFGLHQQRKEQPMLVKAKKIELKYKGAYVRLFGSTLVFFLSIVCLFLLIKIHLNNE
;
A
#
# COMPACT_ATOMS: atom_id res chain seq x y z
N MET A 1 10.60 2.61 49.40
CA MET A 1 9.71 2.40 48.23
C MET A 1 10.33 2.98 46.97
N ARG A 2 11.18 2.23 46.25
CA ARG A 2 11.88 2.72 45.03
C ARG A 2 11.99 1.65 43.92
N GLY A 3 11.13 0.62 43.97
CA GLY A 3 11.19 -0.53 43.04
C GLY A 3 10.07 -0.60 41.99
N SER A 4 9.00 0.19 42.11
CA SER A 4 7.82 0.04 41.24
C SER A 4 7.90 0.80 39.90
N LYS A 5 8.72 1.87 39.81
CA LYS A 5 8.81 2.68 38.57
C LYS A 5 9.62 2.02 37.46
N ASN A 6 10.58 1.15 37.79
CA ASN A 6 11.40 0.47 36.78
C ASN A 6 10.67 -0.73 36.15
N PHE A 7 9.71 -1.33 36.84
CA PHE A 7 8.94 -2.46 36.30
C PHE A 7 7.94 -2.01 35.21
N LEU A 8 7.35 -0.82 35.37
CA LEU A 8 6.51 -0.19 34.34
C LEU A 8 7.30 0.29 33.12
N PHE A 9 8.58 0.65 33.29
CA PHE A 9 9.44 1.08 32.19
C PHE A 9 9.93 -0.10 31.34
N TRP A 10 10.15 -1.25 31.96
CA TRP A 10 10.51 -2.48 31.24
C TRP A 10 9.32 -3.09 30.48
N ASN A 11 8.09 -2.97 30.99
CA ASN A 11 6.92 -3.51 30.31
C ASN A 11 6.40 -2.61 29.16
N SER A 12 6.84 -1.35 29.07
CA SER A 12 6.56 -0.48 27.92
C SER A 12 7.50 -0.73 26.73
N GLN A 13 8.51 -1.59 26.89
CA GLN A 13 9.29 -2.14 25.77
C GLN A 13 8.69 -3.45 25.25
N ALA A 14 7.38 -3.66 25.44
CA ALA A 14 6.60 -4.65 24.71
C ALA A 14 6.72 -4.37 23.20
N ILE A 15 7.72 -5.01 22.57
CA ILE A 15 7.91 -5.24 21.14
C ILE A 15 7.24 -4.16 20.27
N THR A 16 7.75 -2.92 20.32
CA THR A 16 7.31 -1.89 19.38
C THR A 16 7.97 -2.17 18.04
N VAL A 17 7.23 -2.86 17.15
CA VAL A 17 7.69 -3.18 15.80
C VAL A 17 7.91 -1.88 15.03
N LYS A 18 9.15 -1.40 14.90
CA LYS A 18 9.43 -0.09 14.28
C LYS A 18 8.60 0.15 13.02
N SER A 19 8.01 1.34 12.87
CA SER A 19 7.16 1.70 11.72
C SER A 19 7.77 1.31 10.35
N ASN A 20 9.09 1.45 10.22
CA ASN A 20 9.85 1.07 9.04
C ASN A 20 9.77 -0.44 8.68
N VAL A 21 9.73 -1.32 9.67
CA VAL A 21 9.58 -2.76 9.45
C VAL A 21 8.23 -3.06 8.83
N LEU A 22 7.16 -2.44 9.34
CA LEU A 22 5.80 -2.60 8.81
C LEU A 22 5.72 -2.12 7.36
N PHE A 23 6.31 -0.98 7.03
CA PHE A 23 6.33 -0.50 5.65
C PHE A 23 7.15 -1.41 4.73
N LYS A 24 8.29 -1.95 5.19
CA LYS A 24 9.06 -2.94 4.41
C LYS A 24 8.24 -4.20 4.14
N VAL A 25 7.53 -4.71 5.14
CA VAL A 25 6.63 -5.86 4.96
C VAL A 25 5.54 -5.55 3.92
N ALA A 26 4.91 -4.37 4.00
CA ALA A 26 3.93 -3.95 2.99
C ALA A 26 4.53 -3.88 1.59
N ILE A 27 5.75 -3.34 1.44
CA ILE A 27 6.45 -3.25 0.14
C ILE A 27 6.71 -4.65 -0.43
N TYR A 28 7.21 -5.59 0.37
CA TYR A 28 7.41 -6.98 -0.07
C TYR A 28 6.10 -7.65 -0.47
N PHE A 29 5.05 -7.45 0.33
CA PHE A 29 3.72 -7.97 0.03
C PHE A 29 3.22 -7.45 -1.33
N PHE A 30 3.35 -6.15 -1.59
CA PHE A 30 2.97 -5.57 -2.87
C PHE A 30 3.71 -6.15 -4.08
N TYR A 31 5.00 -6.49 -3.95
CA TYR A 31 5.72 -7.18 -5.02
C TYR A 31 5.33 -8.65 -5.16
N ALA A 32 4.90 -9.30 -4.07
CA ALA A 32 4.51 -10.69 -4.09
C ALA A 32 3.15 -10.91 -4.78
N VAL A 33 2.17 -10.02 -4.57
CA VAL A 33 0.81 -10.17 -5.14
C VAL A 33 0.80 -10.43 -6.66
N PRO A 34 1.45 -9.64 -7.53
CA PRO A 34 1.43 -9.89 -8.97
C PRO A 34 2.09 -11.22 -9.34
N LEU A 35 3.13 -11.66 -8.62
CA LEU A 35 3.79 -12.94 -8.85
C LEU A 35 2.86 -14.10 -8.52
N VAL A 36 2.17 -14.03 -7.39
CA VAL A 36 1.18 -15.03 -6.98
C VAL A 36 0.02 -15.06 -7.98
N PHE A 37 -0.47 -13.90 -8.42
CA PHE A 37 -1.56 -13.80 -9.38
C PHE A 37 -1.19 -14.38 -10.76
N VAL A 38 -0.01 -14.05 -11.28
CA VAL A 38 0.50 -14.63 -12.54
C VAL A 38 0.69 -16.14 -12.42
N SER A 39 1.17 -16.64 -11.28
CA SER A 39 1.30 -18.08 -11.03
C SER A 39 -0.07 -18.75 -11.00
N TYR A 40 -1.08 -18.11 -10.40
CA TYR A 40 -2.46 -18.59 -10.42
C TYR A 40 -3.02 -18.66 -11.85
N LEU A 41 -2.84 -17.60 -12.66
CA LEU A 41 -3.24 -17.61 -14.07
C LEU A 41 -2.58 -18.74 -14.86
N TYR A 42 -1.30 -19.01 -14.60
CA TYR A 42 -0.57 -20.09 -15.26
C TYR A 42 -1.16 -21.46 -14.92
N LEU A 43 -1.43 -21.73 -13.64
CA LEU A 43 -2.05 -22.98 -13.21
C LEU A 43 -3.46 -23.15 -13.77
N MET A 44 -4.25 -22.07 -13.81
CA MET A 44 -5.59 -22.08 -14.38
C MET A 44 -5.57 -22.37 -15.88
N ALA A 45 -4.63 -21.76 -16.63
CA ALA A 45 -4.46 -22.02 -18.05
C ALA A 45 -4.03 -23.46 -18.34
N LEU A 46 -3.10 -24.02 -17.54
CA LEU A 46 -2.71 -25.42 -17.62
C LEU A 46 -3.89 -26.37 -17.36
N HIS A 47 -4.70 -26.08 -16.34
CA HIS A 47 -5.86 -26.91 -15.99
C HIS A 47 -6.94 -26.89 -17.08
N ALA A 48 -7.20 -25.71 -17.66
CA ALA A 48 -8.18 -25.54 -18.73
C ALA A 48 -7.67 -25.95 -20.12
N GLN A 49 -6.38 -26.29 -20.27
CA GLN A 49 -5.70 -26.50 -21.56
C GLN A 49 -5.85 -25.32 -22.52
N GLN A 50 -5.87 -24.10 -21.98
CA GLN A 50 -6.06 -22.86 -22.73
C GLN A 50 -4.78 -22.02 -22.72
N THR A 51 -4.73 -20.99 -23.57
CA THR A 51 -3.61 -20.05 -23.56
C THR A 51 -3.60 -19.22 -22.26
N PHE A 52 -2.40 -18.82 -21.85
CA PHE A 52 -2.15 -18.13 -20.59
C PHE A 52 -3.06 -16.92 -20.31
N PHE A 53 -3.38 -16.12 -21.32
CA PHE A 53 -4.21 -14.93 -21.17
C PHE A 53 -5.71 -15.17 -21.41
N THR A 54 -6.12 -16.38 -21.81
CA THR A 54 -7.53 -16.68 -22.08
C THR A 54 -8.45 -16.35 -20.89
N PRO A 55 -8.11 -16.70 -19.64
CA PRO A 55 -8.94 -16.34 -18.49
C PRO A 55 -9.07 -14.82 -18.29
N VAL A 56 -8.02 -14.06 -18.60
CA VAL A 56 -8.01 -12.59 -18.48
C VAL A 56 -8.88 -11.93 -19.54
N ILE A 57 -8.98 -12.53 -20.73
CA ILE A 57 -9.74 -11.98 -21.86
C ILE A 57 -11.23 -12.29 -21.75
N LEU A 58 -11.56 -13.51 -21.31
CA LEU A 58 -12.93 -14.01 -21.32
C LEU A 58 -13.72 -13.65 -20.05
N GLU A 59 -13.05 -13.54 -18.90
CA GLU A 59 -13.72 -13.34 -17.61
C GLU A 59 -13.46 -11.92 -17.07
N PRO A 60 -14.47 -11.02 -17.10
CA PRO A 60 -14.31 -9.62 -16.68
C PRO A 60 -13.78 -9.46 -15.25
N ILE A 61 -14.16 -10.38 -14.35
CA ILE A 61 -13.71 -10.39 -12.96
C ILE A 61 -12.21 -10.69 -12.89
N ILE A 62 -11.72 -11.67 -13.66
CA ILE A 62 -10.31 -12.03 -13.73
C ILE A 62 -9.51 -10.89 -14.38
N THR A 63 -10.07 -10.21 -15.39
CA THR A 63 -9.47 -9.01 -15.98
C THR A 63 -9.22 -7.93 -14.93
N ILE A 64 -10.22 -7.64 -14.09
CA ILE A 64 -10.06 -6.59 -13.07
C ILE A 64 -9.07 -7.03 -12.00
N MET A 65 -9.12 -8.29 -11.55
CA MET A 65 -8.13 -8.81 -10.60
C MET A 65 -6.70 -8.73 -11.16
N PHE A 66 -6.52 -8.97 -12.46
CA PHE A 66 -5.23 -8.79 -13.15
C PHE A 66 -4.76 -7.34 -13.10
N VAL A 67 -5.64 -6.38 -13.42
CA VAL A 67 -5.32 -4.94 -13.33
C VAL A 67 -4.95 -4.56 -11.89
N ILE A 68 -5.74 -5.00 -10.90
CA ILE A 68 -5.45 -4.77 -9.48
C ILE A 68 -4.09 -5.35 -9.09
N ALA A 69 -3.79 -6.59 -9.50
CA ALA A 69 -2.51 -7.23 -9.24
C ALA A 69 -1.34 -6.42 -9.82
N MET A 70 -1.49 -5.91 -11.05
CA MET A 70 -0.50 -5.09 -11.75
C MET A 70 -0.36 -3.67 -11.18
N LEU A 71 -1.32 -3.17 -10.40
CA LEU A 71 -1.18 -1.91 -9.65
C LEU A 71 -0.24 -2.05 -8.43
N ASN A 72 -0.08 -3.26 -7.87
CA ASN A 72 0.72 -3.47 -6.65
C ASN A 72 2.20 -3.08 -6.76
N PRO A 73 2.94 -3.35 -7.85
CA PRO A 73 4.28 -2.81 -8.05
C PRO A 73 4.34 -1.27 -7.92
N PHE A 74 3.33 -0.55 -8.42
CA PHE A 74 3.28 0.91 -8.29
C PHE A 74 3.07 1.34 -6.84
N PHE A 75 2.18 0.66 -6.10
CA PHE A 75 2.02 0.86 -4.66
C PHE A 75 3.31 0.59 -3.89
N ALA A 76 4.08 -0.43 -4.28
CA ALA A 76 5.36 -0.77 -3.67
C ALA A 76 6.40 0.35 -3.89
N VAL A 77 6.53 0.85 -5.12
CA VAL A 77 7.45 1.94 -5.45
C VAL A 77 7.07 3.23 -4.72
N LEU A 78 5.79 3.60 -4.71
CA LEU A 78 5.31 4.79 -4.01
C LEU A 78 5.55 4.71 -2.49
N THR A 79 5.26 3.55 -1.89
CA THR A 79 5.51 3.28 -0.47
C THR A 79 7.00 3.36 -0.15
N LYS A 80 7.86 2.71 -0.95
CA LYS A 80 9.31 2.74 -0.78
C LYS A 80 9.87 4.15 -0.88
N ALA A 81 9.43 4.92 -1.87
CA ALA A 81 9.84 6.31 -2.03
C ALA A 81 9.41 7.19 -0.84
N ALA A 82 8.19 7.00 -0.34
CA ALA A 82 7.71 7.74 0.83
C ALA A 82 8.48 7.37 2.10
N VAL A 83 8.79 6.08 2.32
CA VAL A 83 9.57 5.61 3.47
C VAL A 83 11.00 6.16 3.45
N ASN A 84 11.69 6.11 2.31
CA ASN A 84 13.04 6.66 2.17
C ASN A 84 13.09 8.17 2.47
N ASP A 85 12.06 8.91 2.06
CA ASP A 85 11.93 10.34 2.36
C ASP A 85 11.70 10.59 3.86
N LEU A 86 10.90 9.75 4.52
CA LEU A 86 10.68 9.82 5.96
C LEU A 86 11.95 9.53 6.76
N GLU A 87 12.73 8.53 6.35
CA GLU A 87 14.04 8.20 6.95
C GLU A 87 15.05 9.33 6.77
N SER A 88 15.11 9.92 5.58
CA SER A 88 16.00 11.05 5.27
C SER A 88 15.49 12.39 5.80
N LYS A 89 14.35 12.41 6.51
CA LYS A 89 13.64 13.60 7.02
C LYS A 89 13.32 14.64 5.95
N LYS A 90 13.27 14.24 4.68
CA LYS A 90 12.92 15.10 3.54
C LYS A 90 11.43 14.98 3.25
N HIS A 91 10.76 16.10 3.01
CA HIS A 91 9.37 16.14 2.54
C HIS A 91 8.36 15.29 3.36
N VAL A 92 8.53 15.27 4.69
CA VAL A 92 7.77 14.40 5.62
C VAL A 92 6.26 14.46 5.39
N LYS A 93 5.69 15.67 5.22
CA LYS A 93 4.25 15.87 5.02
C LYS A 93 3.76 15.25 3.70
N LEU A 94 4.54 15.38 2.62
CA LEU A 94 4.20 14.78 1.33
C LEU A 94 4.26 13.26 1.41
N SER A 95 5.26 12.71 2.11
CA SER A 95 5.42 11.26 2.25
C SER A 95 4.29 10.65 3.07
N TYR A 96 3.88 11.33 4.14
CA TYR A 96 2.72 10.93 4.94
C TYR A 96 1.42 10.95 4.11
N MET A 97 1.23 11.98 3.28
CA MET A 97 0.09 12.07 2.37
C MET A 97 0.11 10.98 1.31
N THR A 98 1.27 10.67 0.72
CA THR A 98 1.42 9.56 -0.23
C THR A 98 1.08 8.23 0.42
N LEU A 99 1.61 7.92 1.61
CA LEU A 99 1.29 6.68 2.32
C LEU A 99 -0.19 6.57 2.67
N TRP A 100 -0.83 7.67 3.07
CA TRP A 100 -2.28 7.70 3.30
C TRP A 100 -3.07 7.43 2.02
N MET A 101 -2.70 8.07 0.90
CA MET A 101 -3.35 7.81 -0.39
C MET A 101 -3.20 6.35 -0.80
N VAL A 102 -2.00 5.76 -0.63
CA VAL A 102 -1.78 4.33 -0.92
C VAL A 102 -2.65 3.45 0.00
N ALA A 103 -2.74 3.74 1.29
CA ALA A 103 -3.58 2.96 2.20
C ALA A 103 -5.06 3.00 1.83
N VAL A 104 -5.58 4.18 1.44
CA VAL A 104 -6.96 4.33 0.96
C VAL A 104 -7.16 3.61 -0.37
N SER A 105 -6.22 3.72 -1.31
CA SER A 105 -6.29 2.95 -2.57
C SER A 105 -6.34 1.44 -2.33
N GLN A 106 -5.57 0.94 -1.36
CA GLN A 106 -5.59 -0.48 -0.99
C GLN A 106 -6.95 -0.91 -0.42
N LEU A 107 -7.63 -0.04 0.35
CA LEU A 107 -9.02 -0.30 0.78
C LEU A 107 -9.98 -0.34 -0.42
N LEU A 108 -9.85 0.60 -1.35
CA LEU A 108 -10.73 0.70 -2.51
C LEU A 108 -10.67 -0.54 -3.40
N ILE A 109 -9.48 -1.13 -3.58
CA ILE A 109 -9.29 -2.37 -4.34
C ILE A 109 -9.52 -3.65 -3.51
N GLY A 110 -10.02 -3.53 -2.28
CA GLY A 110 -10.38 -4.67 -1.43
C GLY A 110 -9.20 -5.34 -0.70
N ASN A 111 -8.00 -4.77 -0.75
CA ASN A 111 -6.81 -5.32 -0.09
C ASN A 111 -6.71 -4.86 1.38
N LEU A 112 -7.56 -5.44 2.21
CA LEU A 112 -7.67 -5.12 3.64
C LEU A 112 -6.36 -5.37 4.40
N PHE A 113 -5.65 -6.45 4.06
CA PHE A 113 -4.39 -6.82 4.72
C PHE A 113 -3.31 -5.76 4.51
N ALA A 114 -3.06 -5.38 3.26
CA ALA A 114 -2.06 -4.35 2.97
C ALA A 114 -2.44 -2.99 3.56
N SER A 115 -3.72 -2.62 3.49
CA SER A 115 -4.19 -1.38 4.11
C SER A 115 -3.97 -1.38 5.62
N ALA A 116 -4.32 -2.47 6.31
CA ALA A 116 -4.13 -2.59 7.75
C ALA A 116 -2.65 -2.41 8.15
N ILE A 117 -1.72 -3.05 7.43
CA ILE A 117 -0.27 -2.89 7.68
C ILE A 117 0.17 -1.44 7.47
N LEU A 118 -0.28 -0.79 6.40
CA LEU A 118 0.09 0.60 6.12
C LEU A 118 -0.47 1.58 7.17
N LEU A 119 -1.74 1.41 7.57
CA LEU A 119 -2.37 2.23 8.59
C LEU A 119 -1.72 2.03 9.96
N PHE A 120 -1.38 0.77 10.30
CA PHE A 120 -0.66 0.47 11.53
C PHE A 120 0.76 1.08 11.52
N GLY A 121 1.47 0.98 10.38
CA GLY A 121 2.76 1.64 10.16
C GLY A 121 2.68 3.16 10.32
N LEU A 122 1.67 3.80 9.73
CA LEU A 122 1.41 5.24 9.85
C LEU A 122 1.10 5.66 11.29
N HIS A 123 0.25 4.90 11.98
CA HIS A 123 -0.11 5.17 13.37
C HIS A 123 1.10 5.06 14.30
N GLN A 124 1.92 4.03 14.10
CA GLN A 124 3.14 3.86 14.87
C GLN A 124 4.18 4.94 14.57
N GLN A 125 4.34 5.31 13.30
CA GLN A 125 5.25 6.39 12.91
C GLN A 125 4.87 7.73 13.54
N ARG A 126 3.57 8.01 13.68
CA ARG A 126 3.08 9.21 14.36
C ARG A 126 3.44 9.22 15.85
N LYS A 127 3.44 8.06 16.52
CA LYS A 127 3.90 7.91 17.91
C LYS A 127 5.41 8.08 18.04
N GLU A 128 6.18 7.54 17.09
CA GLU A 128 7.65 7.60 17.09
C GLU A 128 8.17 9.02 16.81
N GLN A 129 7.50 9.80 15.95
CA GLN A 129 8.00 11.09 15.47
C GLN A 129 6.91 12.19 15.44
N PRO A 130 6.32 12.57 16.58
CA PRO A 130 5.23 13.55 16.64
C PRO A 130 5.66 14.95 16.17
N MET A 131 6.94 15.31 16.32
CA MET A 131 7.47 16.63 15.92
C MET A 131 7.66 16.77 14.40
N LEU A 132 7.90 15.69 13.67
CA LEU A 132 8.10 15.73 12.20
C LEU A 132 6.79 15.95 11.44
N VAL A 133 5.65 15.55 12.03
CA VAL A 133 4.29 15.82 11.48
C VAL A 133 3.89 17.30 11.62
N LYS A 134 4.48 18.04 12.58
CA LYS A 134 4.23 19.48 12.79
C LYS A 134 4.97 20.40 11.80
N ALA A 135 5.82 19.86 10.93
CA ALA A 135 6.54 20.66 9.94
C ALA A 135 5.55 21.26 8.90
N LYS A 136 5.45 22.60 8.93
CA LYS A 136 4.33 23.36 8.34
C LYS A 136 4.43 23.59 6.83
N LYS A 137 5.58 23.32 6.18
CA LYS A 137 5.80 23.66 4.77
C LYS A 137 5.91 22.42 3.90
N ILE A 138 5.02 22.32 2.92
CA ILE A 138 5.18 21.44 1.77
C ILE A 138 6.23 22.09 0.89
N GLU A 139 7.48 21.65 0.98
CA GLU A 139 8.51 22.09 0.03
C GLU A 139 8.28 21.39 -1.30
N LEU A 140 7.41 22.00 -2.13
CA LEU A 140 7.02 21.53 -3.46
C LEU A 140 8.10 21.82 -4.54
N LYS A 141 9.33 22.14 -4.14
CA LYS A 141 10.40 22.61 -5.04
C LYS A 141 11.16 21.51 -5.79
N TYR A 142 10.80 20.24 -5.60
CA TYR A 142 11.54 19.11 -6.17
C TYR A 142 10.76 18.44 -7.30
N LYS A 143 11.38 18.24 -8.48
CA LYS A 143 10.77 17.51 -9.63
C LYS A 143 10.24 16.12 -9.22
N GLY A 144 10.90 15.44 -8.28
CA GLY A 144 10.45 14.15 -7.75
C GLY A 144 9.16 14.21 -6.92
N ALA A 145 8.85 15.35 -6.30
CA ALA A 145 7.59 15.53 -5.55
C ALA A 145 6.38 15.53 -6.50
N TYR A 146 6.50 16.17 -7.67
CA TYR A 146 5.47 16.18 -8.71
C TYR A 146 5.22 14.78 -9.29
N VAL A 147 6.28 14.06 -9.63
CA VAL A 147 6.17 12.68 -10.15
C VAL A 147 5.49 11.77 -9.14
N ARG A 148 5.80 11.91 -7.84
CA ARG A 148 5.16 11.11 -6.80
C ARG A 148 3.70 11.46 -6.59
N LEU A 149 3.37 12.75 -6.59
CA LEU A 149 1.99 13.22 -6.44
C LEU A 149 1.15 12.74 -7.63
N PHE A 150 1.64 12.94 -8.85
CA PHE A 150 1.02 12.43 -10.08
C PHE A 150 0.86 10.91 -10.05
N GLY A 151 1.92 10.17 -9.69
CA GLY A 151 1.86 8.71 -9.56
C GLY A 151 0.82 8.24 -8.53
N SER A 152 0.78 8.87 -7.36
CA SER A 152 -0.22 8.54 -6.35
C SER A 152 -1.66 8.88 -6.79
N THR A 153 -1.86 10.00 -7.47
CA THR A 153 -3.18 10.39 -8.00
C THR A 153 -3.63 9.45 -9.10
N LEU A 154 -2.73 9.05 -10.00
CA LEU A 154 -3.01 8.12 -11.09
C LEU A 154 -3.41 6.75 -10.55
N VAL A 155 -2.63 6.21 -9.60
CA VAL A 155 -2.93 4.91 -9.01
C VAL A 155 -4.23 4.96 -8.19
N PHE A 156 -4.49 6.07 -7.51
CA PHE A 156 -5.76 6.29 -6.81
C PHE A 156 -6.95 6.34 -7.77
N PHE A 157 -6.82 7.06 -8.88
CA PHE A 157 -7.85 7.09 -9.93
C PHE A 157 -8.10 5.70 -10.52
N LEU A 158 -7.05 4.95 -10.85
CA LEU A 158 -7.18 3.57 -11.34
C LEU A 158 -7.86 2.65 -10.32
N SER A 159 -7.59 2.85 -9.03
CA SER A 159 -8.26 2.10 -7.95
C SER A 159 -9.77 2.37 -7.91
N ILE A 160 -10.18 3.64 -8.08
CA ILE A 160 -11.60 4.01 -8.17
C ILE A 160 -12.25 3.39 -9.41
N VAL A 161 -11.58 3.44 -10.56
CA VAL A 161 -12.07 2.81 -11.79
C VAL A 161 -12.26 1.30 -11.61
N CYS A 162 -11.29 0.62 -10.98
CA CYS A 162 -11.40 -0.81 -10.67
C CYS A 162 -12.61 -1.11 -9.76
N LEU A 163 -12.80 -0.33 -8.71
CA LEU A 163 -13.95 -0.48 -7.81
C LEU A 163 -15.28 -0.25 -8.55
N PHE A 164 -15.37 0.79 -9.36
CA PHE A 164 -16.56 1.09 -10.15
C PHE A 164 -16.90 -0.05 -11.12
N LEU A 165 -15.90 -0.58 -11.82
CA LEU A 165 -16.07 -1.71 -12.73
C LEU A 165 -16.51 -2.98 -11.99
N LEU A 166 -15.95 -3.26 -10.80
CA LEU A 166 -16.38 -4.38 -9.96
C LEU A 166 -17.86 -4.25 -9.55
N ILE A 167 -18.26 -3.07 -9.06
CA ILE A 167 -19.66 -2.80 -8.68
C ILE A 167 -20.58 -2.98 -9.89
N LYS A 168 -20.19 -2.43 -11.06
CA LYS A 168 -20.99 -2.55 -12.28
C LYS A 168 -21.17 -4.00 -12.71
N ILE A 169 -20.11 -4.81 -12.70
CA ILE A 169 -20.20 -6.23 -13.06
C ILE A 169 -21.07 -7.00 -12.07
N HIS A 170 -20.92 -6.73 -10.78
CA HIS A 170 -21.73 -7.39 -9.76
C HIS A 170 -23.22 -7.05 -9.92
N LEU A 171 -23.54 -5.77 -10.11
CA LEU A 171 -24.91 -5.30 -10.33
C LEU A 171 -25.54 -5.83 -11.62
N ASN A 172 -24.74 -6.08 -12.67
CA ASN A 172 -25.23 -6.57 -13.95
C ASN A 172 -25.37 -8.10 -14.02
N ASN A 173 -24.89 -8.80 -12.98
CA ASN A 173 -25.00 -10.25 -12.81
C ASN A 173 -26.10 -10.66 -11.81
N GLU A 174 -26.77 -9.69 -11.18
CA GLU A 174 -28.03 -9.85 -10.42
C GLU A 174 -29.25 -9.56 -11.33
#